data_AF-A0A814XE27-F1
#
_entry.id   AF-A0A814XE27-F1
#
_cell.length_a   1.000
_cell.length_b   1.000
_cell.length_c   1.000
_cell.angle_alpha   90.00
_cell.angle_beta   90.00
_cell.angle_gamma   90.00
#
_symmetry.space_group_name_H-M   'P 1'
#
loop_
_entity.id
_entity.type
_entity.pdbx_description
1 polymer ?
#
loop_
_entity_poly.entity_id
_entity_poly.type
_entity_poly.pdbx_seq_one_letter_code
_entity_poly.pdbx_strand_id
1 'polypeptide(L)'
;MEKIEDDVNINDCKISDLLPTLFRLQSQRCLTYQRLYDAQLIFLNTHNFSAFQNFVADITIIFARISEEILLIKKRFENNKNILKHIELLQDYEQQKLQLTNDLFIAKIEKKNEQFEEINQKLIKLIENINEILEDLRYDQEDFASIET
;
A
#
# COMPACT_ATOMS: atom_id res chain seq x y z
N MET A 1 -10.87 -18.08 11.51
CA MET A 1 -10.22 -18.60 10.28
C MET A 1 -10.58 -17.65 9.16
N GLU A 2 -9.81 -16.59 8.99
CA GLU A 2 -9.88 -15.77 7.78
C GLU A 2 -9.28 -16.63 6.66
N LYS A 3 -10.05 -16.86 5.59
CA LYS A 3 -9.60 -17.63 4.44
C LYS A 3 -8.37 -16.93 3.87
N ILE A 4 -7.26 -17.64 3.81
CA ILE A 4 -6.12 -17.25 2.97
C ILE A 4 -6.67 -17.34 1.55
N GLU A 5 -7.02 -16.20 0.96
CA GLU A 5 -7.37 -16.10 -0.46
C GLU A 5 -6.20 -16.68 -1.26
N ASP A 6 -6.53 -17.55 -2.21
CA ASP A 6 -5.59 -18.23 -3.11
C ASP A 6 -4.48 -17.27 -3.55
N ASP A 7 -3.22 -17.61 -3.21
CA ASP A 7 -2.05 -16.88 -3.71
C ASP A 7 -2.05 -17.01 -5.23
N VAL A 8 -2.56 -15.96 -5.89
CA VAL A 8 -2.57 -15.84 -7.35
C VAL A 8 -1.11 -15.85 -7.81
N ASN A 9 -0.71 -16.87 -8.57
CA ASN A 9 0.62 -16.89 -9.17
C ASN A 9 0.69 -15.83 -10.29
N ILE A 10 1.19 -14.64 -9.96
CA ILE A 10 1.28 -13.48 -10.86
C ILE A 10 2.07 -13.79 -12.14
N ASN A 11 2.98 -14.77 -12.12
CA ASN A 11 3.76 -15.16 -13.28
C ASN A 11 2.92 -15.86 -14.37
N ASP A 12 1.85 -16.55 -13.97
CA ASP A 12 1.00 -17.33 -14.88
C ASP A 12 -0.30 -16.59 -15.26
N CYS A 13 -0.54 -15.40 -14.68
CA CYS A 13 -1.69 -14.57 -14.98
C CYS A 13 -1.62 -13.95 -16.37
N LYS A 14 -2.79 -13.84 -17.01
CA LYS A 14 -2.97 -13.04 -18.22
C LYS A 14 -2.75 -11.57 -17.91
N ILE A 15 -2.32 -10.80 -18.90
CA ILE A 15 -2.08 -9.35 -18.73
C ILE A 15 -3.36 -8.63 -18.28
N SER A 16 -4.52 -9.04 -18.80
CA SER A 16 -5.86 -8.57 -18.39
C SER A 16 -6.15 -8.70 -16.90
N ASP A 17 -5.54 -9.67 -16.21
CA ASP A 17 -5.82 -9.98 -14.80
C ASP A 17 -4.87 -9.22 -13.84
N LEU A 18 -3.83 -8.59 -14.38
CA LEU A 18 -2.78 -7.96 -13.57
C LEU A 18 -3.23 -6.66 -12.91
N LEU A 19 -3.96 -5.79 -13.61
CA LEU A 19 -4.52 -4.57 -13.02
C LEU A 19 -5.58 -4.87 -11.94
N PRO A 20 -6.56 -5.77 -12.16
CA PRO A 20 -7.43 -6.27 -11.09
C PRO A 20 -6.66 -6.79 -9.87
N THR A 21 -5.59 -7.56 -10.11
CA THR A 21 -4.73 -8.08 -9.03
C THR A 21 -4.04 -6.94 -8.27
N LEU A 22 -3.55 -5.91 -8.99
CA LEU A 22 -2.96 -4.72 -8.39
C LEU A 22 -3.96 -3.98 -7.48
N PHE A 23 -5.20 -3.79 -7.91
CA PHE A 23 -6.23 -3.15 -7.08
C PHE A 23 -6.58 -3.96 -5.82
N ARG A 24 -6.60 -5.30 -5.94
CA ARG A 24 -6.77 -6.19 -4.78
C ARG A 24 -5.60 -6.05 -3.80
N LEU A 25 -4.36 -6.05 -4.29
CA LEU A 25 -3.15 -5.84 -3.47
C LEU A 25 -3.15 -4.47 -2.79
N GLN A 26 -3.63 -3.44 -3.49
CA GLN A 26 -3.78 -2.10 -2.92
C GLN A 26 -4.83 -2.07 -1.80
N SER A 27 -5.94 -2.79 -1.96
CA SER A 27 -6.95 -2.93 -0.91
C SER A 27 -6.40 -3.68 0.32
N GLN A 28 -5.63 -4.75 0.09
CA GLN A 28 -4.93 -5.46 1.17
C GLN A 28 -3.92 -4.54 1.88
N ARG A 29 -3.24 -3.66 1.15
CA ARG A 29 -2.33 -2.66 1.73
C ARG A 29 -3.06 -1.68 2.63
N CYS A 30 -4.22 -1.17 2.21
CA CYS A 30 -5.06 -0.29 3.05
C CYS A 30 -5.48 -0.97 4.36
N LEU A 31 -5.91 -2.23 4.29
CA LEU A 31 -6.23 -3.02 5.49
C LEU A 31 -5.00 -3.22 6.39
N THR A 32 -3.82 -3.39 5.80
CA THR A 32 -2.55 -3.55 6.53
C THR A 32 -2.16 -2.25 7.26
N TYR A 33 -2.35 -1.08 6.65
CA TYR A 33 -2.20 0.21 7.34
C TYR A 33 -3.17 0.36 8.51
N GLN A 34 -4.42 -0.07 8.37
CA GLN A 34 -5.38 -0.04 9.46
C GLN A 34 -4.91 -0.92 10.64
N ARG A 35 -4.46 -2.15 10.35
CA ARG A 35 -3.88 -3.05 11.36
C ARG A 35 -2.66 -2.44 12.06
N LEU A 36 -1.81 -1.73 11.32
CA LEU A 36 -0.66 -1.01 11.88
C LEU A 36 -1.11 0.10 12.83
N TYR A 37 -2.09 0.91 12.41
CA TYR A 37 -2.64 1.97 13.23
C TYR A 37 -3.25 1.44 14.53
N ASP A 38 -4.01 0.33 14.46
CA ASP A 38 -4.59 -0.30 15.65
C ASP A 38 -3.50 -0.80 16.62
N ALA A 39 -2.44 -1.42 16.10
CA ALA A 39 -1.29 -1.85 16.90
C ALA A 39 -0.58 -0.67 17.57
N GLN A 40 -0.40 0.44 16.84
CA GLN A 40 0.18 1.68 17.36
C GLN A 40 -0.68 2.28 18.48
N LEU A 41 -2.01 2.33 18.33
CA LEU A 41 -2.92 2.79 19.37
C LEU A 41 -2.85 1.92 20.63
N ILE A 42 -2.83 0.60 20.47
CA ILE A 42 -2.67 -0.32 21.60
C ILE A 42 -1.34 -0.05 22.30
N PHE A 43 -0.25 0.15 21.57
CA PHE A 43 1.04 0.48 22.14
C PHE A 43 1.04 1.80 22.91
N LEU A 44 0.45 2.86 22.34
CA LEU A 44 0.38 4.17 23.00
C LEU A 44 -0.38 4.13 24.34
N ASN A 45 -1.34 3.21 24.48
CA ASN A 45 -2.12 3.03 25.70
C ASN A 45 -1.50 2.06 26.71
N THR A 46 -0.86 1.00 26.23
CA THR A 46 -0.39 -0.12 27.09
C THR A 46 1.11 -0.08 27.36
N HIS A 47 1.89 0.62 26.53
CA HIS A 47 3.35 0.63 26.51
C HIS A 47 3.98 -0.78 26.46
N ASN A 48 3.23 -1.78 26.00
CA ASN A 48 3.73 -3.15 25.88
C ASN A 48 4.54 -3.31 24.59
N PHE A 49 5.84 -3.07 24.70
CA PHE A 49 6.76 -3.14 23.57
C PHE A 49 6.87 -4.53 22.95
N SER A 50 6.86 -5.59 23.77
CA SER A 50 6.99 -6.98 23.26
C SER A 50 5.80 -7.37 22.40
N ALA A 51 4.58 -7.04 22.82
CA ALA A 51 3.39 -7.27 22.01
C ALA A 51 3.45 -6.47 20.71
N PHE A 52 3.80 -5.17 20.80
CA PHE A 52 3.90 -4.30 19.64
C PHE A 52 4.93 -4.79 18.61
N GLN A 53 6.12 -5.22 19.06
CA GLN A 53 7.16 -5.73 18.18
C GLN A 53 6.70 -6.96 17.37
N ASN A 54 5.99 -7.89 18.00
CA ASN A 54 5.45 -9.06 17.30
C ASN A 54 4.43 -8.65 16.23
N PHE A 55 3.50 -7.74 16.56
CA PHE A 55 2.53 -7.22 15.58
C PHE A 55 3.20 -6.50 14.41
N VAL A 56 4.20 -5.67 14.68
CA VAL A 56 4.93 -4.96 13.62
C VAL A 56 5.66 -5.95 12.72
N ALA A 57 6.28 -7.00 13.27
CA ALA A 57 6.94 -8.02 12.47
C ALA A 57 5.98 -8.72 11.51
N ASP A 58 4.79 -9.13 11.99
CA ASP A 58 3.76 -9.75 11.15
C ASP A 58 3.27 -8.80 10.05
N ILE A 59 3.06 -7.53 10.38
CA ILE A 59 2.63 -6.49 9.44
C ILE A 59 3.72 -6.21 8.39
N THR A 60 4.99 -6.17 8.79
CA THR A 60 6.12 -5.97 7.86
C THR A 60 6.19 -7.09 6.81
N ILE A 61 5.91 -8.34 7.20
CA ILE A 61 5.85 -9.46 6.24
C ILE A 61 4.75 -9.24 5.20
N ILE A 62 3.58 -8.76 5.62
CA ILE A 62 2.45 -8.50 4.71
C ILE A 62 2.80 -7.37 3.73
N PHE A 63 3.36 -6.25 4.23
CA PHE A 63 3.82 -5.16 3.35
C PHE A 63 4.87 -5.64 2.34
N ALA A 64 5.86 -6.41 2.79
CA ALA A 64 6.90 -6.96 1.93
C ALA A 64 6.32 -7.84 0.82
N ARG A 65 5.45 -8.79 1.17
CA ARG A 65 4.77 -9.65 0.19
C ARG A 65 4.00 -8.83 -0.85
N ILE A 66 3.21 -7.86 -0.39
CA ILE A 66 2.44 -6.98 -1.29
C ILE A 66 3.37 -6.21 -2.24
N SER A 67 4.47 -5.64 -1.73
CA SER A 67 5.44 -4.91 -2.57
C SER A 67 6.15 -5.80 -3.58
N GLU A 68 6.51 -7.02 -3.20
CA GLU A 68 7.11 -8.02 -4.10
C GLU A 68 6.14 -8.41 -5.22
N GLU A 69 4.87 -8.66 -4.90
CA GLU A 69 3.83 -8.98 -5.87
C GLU A 69 3.60 -7.81 -6.85
N ILE A 70 3.54 -6.56 -6.37
CA ILE A 70 3.42 -5.40 -7.26
C ILE A 70 4.66 -5.24 -8.15
N LEU A 71 5.86 -5.55 -7.64
CA LEU A 71 7.08 -5.50 -8.46
C LEU A 71 7.02 -6.53 -9.61
N LEU A 72 6.44 -7.71 -9.38
CA LEU A 72 6.19 -8.68 -10.45
C LEU A 72 5.18 -8.13 -11.47
N ILE A 73 4.07 -7.54 -11.02
CA ILE A 73 3.09 -6.90 -11.92
C ILE A 73 3.76 -5.80 -12.75
N LYS A 74 4.57 -4.95 -12.12
CA LYS A 74 5.31 -3.87 -12.78
C LYS A 74 6.15 -4.41 -13.93
N LYS A 75 6.90 -5.50 -13.71
CA LYS A 75 7.73 -6.14 -14.75
C LYS A 75 6.90 -6.65 -15.93
N ARG A 76 5.71 -7.16 -15.67
CA ARG A 76 4.80 -7.65 -16.72
C ARG A 76 4.27 -6.51 -17.61
N PHE A 77 4.24 -5.27 -17.10
CA PHE A 77 3.84 -4.06 -17.83
C PHE A 77 5.00 -3.27 -18.44
N GLU A 78 6.21 -3.81 -18.53
CA GLU A 78 7.40 -3.10 -19.05
C GLU A 78 7.20 -2.48 -20.45
N ASN A 79 6.36 -3.09 -21.29
CA ASN A 79 6.06 -2.59 -22.64
C ASN A 79 4.94 -1.53 -22.67
N ASN A 80 4.16 -1.38 -21.59
CA ASN A 80 3.08 -0.41 -21.48
C ASN A 80 3.54 0.78 -20.62
N LYS A 81 4.19 1.75 -21.26
CA LYS A 81 4.86 2.87 -20.58
C LYS A 81 3.95 3.70 -19.66
N ASN A 82 2.67 3.87 -20.01
CA ASN A 82 1.72 4.63 -19.21
C ASN A 82 1.41 3.91 -17.89
N ILE A 83 0.92 2.66 -17.98
CA ILE A 83 0.64 1.80 -16.82
C ILE A 83 1.89 1.63 -15.95
N LEU A 84 3.05 1.38 -16.58
CA LEU A 84 4.32 1.25 -15.87
C LEU A 84 4.62 2.48 -15.00
N LYS A 85 4.49 3.69 -15.59
CA LYS A 85 4.72 4.96 -14.89
C LYS A 85 3.74 5.15 -13.73
N HIS A 86 2.46 4.83 -13.93
CA HIS A 86 1.46 4.93 -12.87
C HIS A 86 1.75 3.97 -11.71
N ILE A 87 2.16 2.73 -12.00
CA ILE A 87 2.57 1.76 -10.97
C ILE A 87 3.80 2.26 -10.20
N GLU A 88 4.77 2.87 -10.87
CA GLU A 88 5.96 3.45 -10.23
C GLU A 88 5.61 4.59 -9.29
N LEU A 89 4.76 5.53 -9.75
CA LEU A 89 4.27 6.63 -8.92
C LEU A 89 3.47 6.13 -7.72
N LEU A 90 2.61 5.12 -7.92
CA LEU A 90 1.85 4.49 -6.83
C LEU A 90 2.78 3.91 -5.77
N GLN A 91 3.85 3.22 -6.17
CA GLN A 91 4.82 2.65 -5.24
C GLN A 91 5.60 3.74 -4.48
N ASP A 92 5.99 4.82 -5.15
CA ASP A 92 6.68 5.95 -4.52
C ASP A 92 5.81 6.64 -3.47
N TYR A 93 4.54 6.95 -3.80
CA TYR A 93 3.61 7.55 -2.84
C TYR A 93 3.31 6.62 -1.66
N GLU A 94 3.19 5.32 -1.90
CA GLU A 94 2.99 4.34 -0.84
C GLU A 94 4.20 4.21 0.09
N GLN A 95 5.42 4.28 -0.45
CA GLN A 95 6.63 4.34 0.36
C GLN A 95 6.67 5.61 1.23
N GLN A 96 6.39 6.77 0.65
CA GLN A 96 6.33 8.04 1.38
C GLN A 96 5.26 8.04 2.47
N LYS A 97 4.09 7.46 2.18
CA LYS A 97 2.98 7.33 3.14
C LYS A 97 3.38 6.45 4.32
N LEU A 98 4.06 5.33 4.08
CA LEU A 98 4.57 4.47 5.16
C LEU A 98 5.57 5.20 6.05
N GLN A 99 6.49 5.96 5.45
CA GLN A 99 7.47 6.78 6.18
C GLN A 99 6.77 7.81 7.07
N LEU A 100 5.86 8.62 6.51
CA LEU A 100 5.13 9.63 7.30
C LEU A 100 4.22 9.01 8.36
N THR A 101 3.65 7.82 8.11
CA THR A 101 2.87 7.08 9.12
C THR A 101 3.75 6.70 10.30
N ASN A 102 4.98 6.27 10.05
CA ASN A 102 5.95 5.99 11.10
C ASN A 102 6.41 7.27 11.81
N ASP A 103 6.71 8.34 11.09
CA ASP A 103 7.13 9.62 11.67
C ASP A 103 6.05 10.20 12.59
N LEU A 104 4.78 10.13 12.17
CA LEU A 104 3.64 10.53 13.00
C LEU A 104 3.57 9.71 14.28
N PHE A 105 3.81 8.40 14.19
CA PHE A 105 3.80 7.51 15.35
C PHE A 105 4.95 7.83 16.33
N ILE A 106 6.17 8.05 15.82
CA ILE A 106 7.31 8.48 16.65
C ILE A 106 7.01 9.83 17.32
N ALA A 107 6.47 10.80 16.57
CA ALA A 107 6.09 12.09 17.15
C ALA A 107 5.05 11.94 18.27
N LYS A 108 4.10 11.00 18.14
CA LYS A 108 3.13 10.66 19.21
C LYS A 108 3.79 10.08 20.45
N ILE A 109 4.75 9.18 20.28
CA ILE A 109 5.53 8.62 21.39
C ILE A 109 6.34 9.72 22.10
N GLU A 110 6.98 10.59 21.32
CA GLU A 110 7.82 11.68 21.82
C GLU A 110 7.02 12.90 22.30
N LYS A 111 5.70 12.91 22.13
CA LYS A 111 4.78 14.01 22.48
C LYS A 111 5.11 15.34 21.79
N LYS A 112 5.65 15.28 20.56
CA LYS A 112 5.97 16.43 19.70
C LYS A 112 4.74 16.89 18.91
N ASN A 113 3.75 17.42 19.64
CA ASN A 113 2.44 17.76 19.08
C ASN A 113 2.51 18.80 17.95
N GLU A 114 3.53 19.67 17.95
CA GLU A 114 3.76 20.69 16.93
C GLU A 114 3.99 20.09 15.53
N GLN A 115 4.42 18.83 15.43
CA GLN A 115 4.68 18.16 14.15
C GLN A 115 3.44 17.45 13.58
N PHE A 116 2.39 17.25 14.38
CA PHE A 116 1.26 16.40 14.00
C PHE A 116 0.48 16.99 12.83
N GLU A 117 0.21 18.29 12.88
CA GLU A 117 -0.57 18.96 11.86
C GLU A 117 0.14 18.91 10.50
N GLU A 118 1.45 19.21 10.48
CA GLU A 118 2.24 19.17 9.25
C GLU A 118 2.30 17.74 8.66
N ILE A 119 2.55 16.73 9.49
CA ILE A 119 2.63 15.34 9.02
C ILE A 119 1.24 14.86 8.53
N ASN A 120 0.17 15.20 9.23
CA ASN A 120 -1.19 14.85 8.82
C ASN A 120 -1.57 15.49 7.49
N GLN A 121 -1.24 16.77 7.27
CA GLN A 121 -1.48 17.45 6.00
C GLN A 121 -0.73 16.77 4.84
N LYS A 122 0.53 16.39 5.05
CA LYS A 122 1.31 15.63 4.05
C LYS A 122 0.69 14.25 3.79
N LEU A 123 0.23 13.55 4.82
CA LEU A 123 -0.45 12.26 4.67
C LEU A 123 -1.75 12.37 3.87
N ILE A 124 -2.58 13.38 4.15
CA ILE A 124 -3.82 13.64 3.39
C ILE A 124 -3.49 13.83 1.92
N LYS A 125 -2.50 14.67 1.61
CA LYS A 125 -2.08 14.93 0.23
C LYS A 125 -1.53 13.69 -0.47
N LEU A 126 -0.78 12.84 0.21
CA LEU A 126 -0.33 11.57 -0.36
C LEU A 126 -1.51 10.63 -0.65
N ILE A 127 -2.51 10.58 0.23
CA ILE A 127 -3.71 9.77 -0.01
C ILE A 127 -4.48 10.29 -1.23
N GLU A 128 -4.61 11.60 -1.38
CA GLU A 128 -5.20 12.22 -2.59
C GLU A 128 -4.43 11.81 -3.85
N ASN A 129 -3.11 11.97 -3.86
CA ASN A 129 -2.26 11.58 -4.99
C ASN A 129 -2.37 10.07 -5.31
N ILE A 130 -2.43 9.21 -4.28
CA ILE A 130 -2.63 7.76 -4.47
C ILE A 130 -3.98 7.49 -5.13
N ASN A 131 -5.04 8.14 -4.66
CA ASN A 131 -6.38 7.96 -5.23
C ASN A 131 -6.44 8.44 -6.68
N GLU A 132 -5.81 9.56 -7.02
CA GLU A 132 -5.70 10.05 -8.40
C GLU A 132 -5.03 9.01 -9.31
N ILE A 133 -3.88 8.47 -8.89
CA ILE A 133 -3.17 7.43 -9.66
C ILE A 133 -4.00 6.15 -9.80
N LEU A 134 -4.78 5.78 -8.79
CA LEU A 134 -5.66 4.61 -8.87
C LEU A 134 -6.81 4.82 -9.85
N GLU A 135 -7.35 6.03 -9.97
CA GLU A 135 -8.34 6.36 -10.99
C GLU A 135 -7.71 6.37 -12.39
N ASP A 136 -6.52 6.94 -12.56
CA ASP A 136 -5.77 6.87 -13.84
C ASP A 136 -5.53 5.42 -14.28
N LEU A 137 -5.17 4.54 -13.34
CA LEU A 137 -5.01 3.10 -13.60
C LEU A 137 -6.33 2.40 -13.95
N ARG A 138 -7.47 2.88 -13.46
CA ARG A 138 -8.79 2.34 -13.84
C ARG A 138 -9.12 2.70 -15.28
N TYR A 139 -8.86 3.94 -15.68
CA TYR A 139 -9.01 4.35 -17.09
C TYR A 139 -8.09 3.54 -18.00
N ASP A 140 -6.82 3.35 -17.64
CA ASP A 140 -5.89 2.49 -18.37
C ASP A 140 -6.42 1.05 -18.51
N GLN A 141 -7.07 0.52 -17.47
CA GLN A 141 -7.67 -0.83 -17.51
C GLN A 141 -8.82 -0.92 -18.50
N GLU A 142 -9.73 0.06 -18.50
CA GLU A 142 -10.89 0.11 -19.38
C GLU A 142 -10.47 0.23 -20.86
N ASP A 143 -9.49 1.09 -21.13
CA ASP A 143 -8.91 1.25 -22.47
C ASP A 143 -8.21 -0.03 -22.92
N PHE A 144 -7.42 -0.66 -22.05
CA PHE A 144 -6.70 -1.90 -22.37
C PHE A 144 -7.66 -3.07 -22.63
N ALA A 145 -8.70 -3.22 -21.82
CA ALA A 145 -9.73 -4.26 -22.00
C ALA A 145 -10.52 -4.07 -23.30
N SER A 146 -10.75 -2.83 -23.71
CA SER A 146 -11.48 -2.50 -24.94
C SER A 146 -10.69 -2.84 -26.22
N ILE A 147 -9.35 -2.94 -26.13
CA ILE A 147 -8.46 -3.26 -27.26
C ILE A 147 -8.26 -4.78 -27.41
N GLU A 148 -8.40 -5.56 -26.33
CA GLU A 148 -8.26 -7.03 -26.37
C GLU A 148 -9.54 -7.79 -26.81
N THR A 149 -10.70 -7.12 -26.90
CA THR A 149 -11.96 -7.65 -27.47
C THR A 149 -12.13 -7.38 -28.96
#